data_AF-A0A939FGG3-F1
#
_entry.id   AF-A0A939FGG3-F1
#
_cell.length_a   1.000
_cell.length_b   1.000
_cell.length_c   1.000
_cell.angle_alpha   90.00
_cell.angle_beta   90.00
_cell.angle_gamma   90.00
#
_symmetry.space_group_name_H-M   'P 1'
#
loop_
_entity.id
_entity.type
_entity.pdbx_description
1 polymer ?
#
loop_
_entity_poly.entity_id
_entity_poly.type
_entity_poly.pdbx_seq_one_letter_code
_entity_poly.pdbx_strand_id
1 'polypeptide(L)'
;MYWAGGGWRDVGLARNTLGRGLRWAGTLIAIVAAGYACAAALPWTRELFADQRNSGLGACDVAWRVLINVPFGTVLLEEVAFRGVLYGLVLRRRGPLAATLFSSALFGLWHILPSLSLATAKPALDPGFSGTVLGTVLVDAGAVLFTAASGCLFCELRRRSDSLLAPMGLHWATNALGYICGFLLR
;
A
#
# COMPACT_ATOMS: atom_id res chain seq x y z
N MET A 1 -1.13 16.48 32.23
CA MET A 1 -1.65 16.56 30.85
C MET A 1 -0.53 16.17 29.88
N TYR A 2 -0.35 14.86 29.61
CA TYR A 2 0.68 14.36 28.69
C TYR A 2 0.11 14.29 27.27
N TRP A 3 0.48 15.25 26.43
CA TRP A 3 0.16 15.33 25.00
C TRP A 3 0.89 14.24 24.20
N ALA A 4 0.51 12.96 24.36
CA ALA A 4 1.01 11.75 23.67
C ALA A 4 2.54 11.47 23.57
N GLY A 5 3.43 12.42 23.88
CA GLY A 5 4.85 12.26 24.20
C GLY A 5 5.68 11.40 23.24
N GLY A 6 5.34 11.36 21.95
CA GLY A 6 6.08 10.59 20.95
C GLY A 6 7.10 11.45 20.20
N GLY A 7 8.30 10.92 19.98
CA GLY A 7 9.35 11.57 19.19
C GLY A 7 9.42 11.08 17.75
N TRP A 8 10.27 11.70 16.94
CA TRP A 8 10.51 11.31 15.54
C TRP A 8 10.89 9.83 15.37
N ARG A 9 11.55 9.23 16.36
CA ARG A 9 11.89 7.81 16.37
C ARG A 9 10.66 6.90 16.47
N ASP A 10 9.66 7.30 17.26
CA ASP A 10 8.43 6.53 17.45
C ASP A 10 7.62 6.43 16.16
N VAL A 11 7.64 7.49 15.35
CA VAL A 11 7.00 7.52 14.02
C VAL A 11 7.93 7.08 12.89
N GLY A 12 9.20 6.76 13.16
CA GLY A 12 10.12 6.17 12.18
C GLY A 12 10.82 7.18 11.29
N LEU A 13 10.88 8.43 11.72
CA LEU A 13 11.45 9.56 10.99
C LEU A 13 12.65 10.16 11.72
N ALA A 14 13.31 9.37 12.59
CA ALA A 14 14.53 9.81 13.25
C ALA A 14 15.63 10.08 12.21
N ARG A 15 16.30 11.24 12.33
CA ARG A 15 17.30 11.69 11.36
C ARG A 15 18.43 10.68 11.14
N ASN A 16 18.84 9.97 12.19
CA ASN A 16 19.90 8.96 12.13
C ASN A 16 19.48 7.65 11.43
N THR A 17 18.19 7.43 11.15
CA THR A 17 17.71 6.23 10.45
C THR A 17 17.31 6.51 8.99
N LEU A 18 17.24 7.78 8.56
CA LEU A 18 16.85 8.15 7.20
C LEU A 18 17.75 7.52 6.13
N GLY A 19 19.08 7.57 6.30
CA GLY A 19 20.00 6.96 5.33
C GLY A 19 19.82 5.44 5.20
N ARG A 20 19.59 4.74 6.32
CA ARG A 20 19.25 3.31 6.30
C ARG A 20 17.89 3.07 5.64
N GLY A 21 16.90 3.91 5.95
CA GLY A 21 15.57 3.87 5.35
C GLY A 21 15.60 4.03 3.84
N LEU A 22 16.36 5.00 3.31
CA LEU A 22 16.55 5.22 1.88
C LEU A 22 17.18 4.01 1.17
N ARG A 23 18.18 3.36 1.78
CA ARG A 23 18.75 2.12 1.22
C ARG A 23 17.71 1.00 1.13
N TRP A 24 16.93 0.78 2.19
CA TRP A 24 15.83 -0.18 2.15
C TRP A 24 14.80 0.19 1.07
N ALA A 25 14.39 1.45 1.00
CA ALA A 25 13.43 1.94 0.00
C ALA A 25 13.94 1.67 -1.42
N GLY A 26 15.19 2.07 -1.72
CA GLY A 26 15.82 1.85 -3.02
C GLY A 26 15.89 0.37 -3.41
N THR A 27 16.30 -0.50 -2.49
CA THR A 27 16.34 -1.95 -2.72
C THR A 27 14.95 -2.51 -2.99
N LEU A 28 13.94 -2.12 -2.21
CA LEU A 28 12.55 -2.59 -2.38
C LEU A 28 11.95 -2.10 -3.69
N ILE A 29 12.17 -0.83 -4.06
CA ILE A 29 11.76 -0.27 -5.35
C ILE A 29 12.39 -1.08 -6.50
N ALA A 30 13.68 -1.38 -6.42
CA ALA A 30 14.37 -2.17 -7.44
C ALA A 30 13.81 -3.60 -7.55
N ILE A 31 13.53 -4.26 -6.42
CA ILE A 31 12.91 -5.59 -6.40
C ILE A 31 11.52 -5.57 -7.06
N VAL A 32 10.69 -4.60 -6.71
CA VAL A 32 9.34 -4.48 -7.28
C VAL A 32 9.42 -4.16 -8.78
N ALA A 33 10.29 -3.23 -9.19
CA ALA A 33 10.51 -2.92 -10.60
C ALA A 33 10.96 -4.14 -11.40
N ALA A 34 11.88 -4.96 -10.86
CA ALA A 34 12.28 -6.21 -11.47
C ALA A 34 11.10 -7.20 -11.59
N GLY A 35 10.27 -7.32 -10.54
CA GLY A 35 9.05 -8.13 -10.58
C GLY A 35 8.08 -7.71 -11.68
N TYR A 36 7.80 -6.41 -11.79
CA TYR A 36 6.99 -5.84 -12.87
C TYR A 36 7.61 -6.08 -14.25
N ALA A 37 8.92 -5.90 -14.41
CA ALA A 37 9.60 -6.15 -15.67
C ALA A 37 9.53 -7.63 -16.10
N CYS A 38 9.74 -8.56 -15.15
CA CYS A 38 9.57 -10.00 -15.39
C CYS A 38 8.13 -10.33 -15.79
N ALA A 39 7.14 -9.78 -15.09
CA ALA A 39 5.74 -9.97 -15.43
C ALA A 39 5.35 -9.33 -16.78
N ALA A 40 5.95 -8.20 -17.15
CA ALA A 40 5.73 -7.57 -18.46
C ALA A 40 6.32 -8.40 -19.61
N ALA A 41 7.44 -9.09 -19.36
CA ALA A 41 8.11 -9.95 -20.32
C ALA A 41 7.31 -11.23 -20.63
N LEU A 42 6.53 -11.73 -19.68
CA LEU A 42 5.73 -12.95 -19.83
C LEU A 42 4.40 -12.65 -20.57
N PRO A 43 4.10 -13.30 -21.71
CA PRO A 43 2.90 -13.00 -22.50
C PRO A 43 1.58 -13.22 -21.76
N TRP A 44 1.48 -14.28 -20.94
CA TRP A 44 0.25 -14.65 -20.22
C TRP A 44 -0.10 -13.72 -19.05
N THR A 45 0.81 -12.85 -18.62
CA THR A 45 0.56 -11.86 -17.57
C THR A 45 0.24 -10.48 -18.13
N ARG A 46 0.29 -10.28 -19.46
CA ARG A 46 0.03 -8.98 -20.09
C ARG A 46 -1.40 -8.49 -19.87
N GLU A 47 -2.36 -9.41 -19.82
CA GLU A 47 -3.76 -9.09 -19.52
C GLU A 47 -3.94 -8.52 -18.11
N LEU A 48 -3.06 -8.85 -17.16
CA LEU A 48 -3.10 -8.27 -15.80
C LEU A 48 -2.75 -6.77 -15.78
N PHE A 49 -2.06 -6.27 -16.82
CA PHE A 49 -1.73 -4.86 -16.98
C PHE A 49 -2.75 -4.08 -17.81
N ALA A 50 -3.68 -4.78 -18.48
CA ALA A 50 -4.77 -4.19 -19.24
C ALA A 50 -5.88 -3.69 -18.29
N ASP A 51 -5.56 -2.69 -17.48
CA ASP A 51 -6.53 -2.07 -16.59
C ASP A 51 -7.37 -1.03 -17.37
N GLN A 52 -8.63 -1.36 -17.65
CA GLN A 52 -9.60 -0.45 -18.27
C GLN A 52 -9.78 0.86 -17.48
N ARG A 53 -9.42 0.92 -16.19
CA ARG A 53 -9.45 2.19 -15.43
C ARG A 53 -8.40 3.19 -15.89
N ASN A 54 -7.36 2.72 -16.56
CA ASN A 54 -6.24 3.53 -17.06
C ASN A 54 -6.29 3.72 -18.58
N SER A 55 -7.24 3.08 -19.28
CA SER A 55 -7.42 3.25 -20.73
C SER A 55 -7.91 4.68 -21.03
N GLY A 56 -6.97 5.56 -21.37
CA GLY A 56 -7.23 6.97 -21.67
C GLY A 56 -6.33 7.96 -20.92
N LEU A 57 -5.51 7.51 -19.97
CA LEU A 57 -4.57 8.41 -19.29
C LEU A 57 -3.44 8.85 -20.24
N GLY A 58 -3.21 10.15 -20.31
CA GLY A 58 -2.04 10.72 -20.98
C GLY A 58 -0.78 10.55 -20.14
N ALA A 59 0.39 10.76 -20.75
CA ALA A 59 1.67 10.70 -20.05
C ALA A 59 1.73 11.69 -18.87
N CYS A 60 1.12 12.88 -19.02
CA CYS A 60 1.04 13.88 -17.96
C CYS A 60 0.21 13.39 -16.77
N ASP A 61 -0.93 12.72 -17.01
CA ASP A 61 -1.79 12.19 -15.94
C ASP A 61 -1.08 11.07 -15.17
N VAL A 62 -0.37 10.19 -15.88
CA VAL A 62 0.43 9.13 -15.26
C VAL A 62 1.55 9.73 -14.42
N ALA A 63 2.27 10.73 -14.96
CA ALA A 63 3.32 11.42 -14.21
C ALA A 63 2.78 12.11 -12.95
N TRP A 64 1.65 12.83 -13.06
CA TRP A 64 0.97 13.44 -11.92
C TRP A 64 0.59 12.40 -10.85
N ARG A 65 0.03 11.25 -11.26
CA ARG A 65 -0.33 10.18 -10.34
C ARG A 65 0.89 9.61 -9.62
N VAL A 66 1.91 9.21 -10.39
CA VAL A 66 3.12 8.56 -9.89
C VAL A 66 3.95 9.47 -8.97
N LEU A 67 4.06 10.76 -9.33
CA LEU A 67 4.96 11.70 -8.65
C LEU A 67 4.26 12.50 -7.55
N ILE A 68 2.95 12.70 -7.63
CA ILE A 68 2.22 13.57 -6.71
C ILE A 68 1.09 12.83 -5.99
N ASN A 69 0.11 12.30 -6.73
CA ASN A 69 -1.07 11.73 -6.09
C ASN A 69 -0.75 10.49 -5.24
N VAL A 70 0.04 9.53 -5.74
CA VAL A 70 0.41 8.32 -4.99
C VAL A 70 1.29 8.66 -3.78
N PRO A 71 2.39 9.45 -3.91
CA PRO A 71 3.21 9.79 -2.76
C PRO A 71 2.46 10.54 -1.66
N PHE A 72 1.67 11.55 -2.01
CA PHE A 72 1.07 12.47 -1.03
C PHE A 72 -0.38 12.14 -0.68
N GLY A 73 -1.16 11.67 -1.66
CA GLY A 73 -2.57 11.31 -1.48
C GLY A 73 -2.78 9.90 -0.91
N THR A 74 -1.76 9.04 -0.95
CA THR A 74 -1.87 7.65 -0.47
C THR A 74 -0.73 7.32 0.49
N VAL A 75 0.50 7.22 -0.02
CA VAL A 75 1.63 6.63 0.71
C VAL A 75 1.95 7.41 1.98
N LEU A 76 2.06 8.75 1.90
CA LEU A 76 2.37 9.57 3.05
C LEU A 76 1.31 9.42 4.15
N LEU A 77 0.03 9.53 3.79
CA LEU A 77 -1.08 9.48 4.73
C LEU A 77 -1.16 8.11 5.41
N GLU A 78 -1.16 7.04 4.62
CA GLU A 78 -1.31 5.68 5.14
C GLU A 78 -0.09 5.25 5.96
N GLU A 79 1.13 5.47 5.47
CA GLU A 79 2.32 5.05 6.20
C GLU A 79 2.47 5.84 7.51
N VAL A 80 2.22 7.15 7.50
CA VAL A 80 2.29 7.96 8.73
C VAL A 80 1.20 7.54 9.72
N ALA A 81 -0.04 7.30 9.26
CA ALA A 81 -1.13 6.91 10.14
C ALA A 81 -0.89 5.51 10.74
N PHE A 82 -0.70 4.49 9.90
CA PHE A 82 -0.69 3.09 10.33
C PHE A 82 0.67 2.65 10.85
N ARG A 83 1.75 2.92 10.11
CA ARG A 83 3.11 2.49 10.47
C ARG A 83 3.81 3.52 11.34
N GLY A 84 3.51 4.80 11.20
CA GLY A 84 4.08 5.88 12.02
C GLY A 84 3.42 5.95 13.39
N VAL A 85 2.27 6.60 13.46
CA VAL A 85 1.59 6.99 14.69
C VAL A 85 0.97 5.79 15.40
N LEU A 86 0.11 5.03 14.73
CA LEU A 86 -0.63 3.91 15.33
C LEU A 86 0.32 2.82 15.84
N TYR A 87 1.20 2.33 14.98
CA TYR A 87 2.21 1.35 15.35
C TYR A 87 3.12 1.87 16.46
N GLY A 88 3.60 3.12 16.38
CA GLY A 88 4.45 3.72 17.40
C GLY A 88 3.78 3.82 18.78
N LEU A 89 2.51 4.22 18.83
CA LEU A 89 1.73 4.31 20.09
C LEU A 89 1.54 2.94 20.74
N VAL A 90 1.19 1.91 19.96
CA VAL A 90 0.98 0.56 20.48
C VAL A 90 2.31 -0.09 20.85
N LEU A 91 3.36 0.10 20.05
CA LEU A 91 4.70 -0.46 20.29
C LEU A 91 5.23 -0.05 21.67
N ARG A 92 5.10 1.23 22.02
CA ARG A 92 5.55 1.78 23.32
C ARG A 92 4.82 1.20 24.52
N ARG A 93 3.57 0.75 24.34
CA ARG A 93 2.68 0.34 25.44
C ARG A 93 2.55 -1.18 25.56
N ARG A 94 2.59 -1.91 24.44
CA ARG A 94 2.19 -3.32 24.34
C ARG A 94 3.19 -4.18 23.55
N GLY A 95 4.27 -3.60 23.04
CA GLY A 95 5.32 -4.31 22.31
C GLY A 95 5.03 -4.57 20.83
N PRO A 96 6.01 -5.16 20.12
CA PRO A 96 6.02 -5.22 18.65
C PRO A 96 4.95 -6.13 18.06
N LEU A 97 4.57 -7.22 18.73
CA LEU A 97 3.53 -8.13 18.26
C LEU A 97 2.17 -7.43 18.23
N ALA A 98 1.78 -6.82 19.35
CA ALA A 98 0.52 -6.08 19.44
C ALA A 98 0.47 -4.90 18.46
N ALA A 99 1.58 -4.18 18.30
CA ALA A 99 1.67 -3.08 17.33
C ALA A 99 1.46 -3.55 15.89
N THR A 100 2.08 -4.69 15.53
CA THR A 100 1.97 -5.29 14.20
C THR A 100 0.53 -5.75 13.95
N LEU A 101 -0.05 -6.53 14.86
CA LEU A 101 -1.41 -7.06 14.71
C LEU A 101 -2.44 -5.93 14.63
N PHE A 102 -2.37 -4.93 15.52
CA PHE A 102 -3.35 -3.84 15.56
C PHE A 102 -3.23 -2.90 14.36
N SER A 103 -2.01 -2.52 13.99
CA SER A 103 -1.78 -1.69 12.80
C SER A 103 -2.26 -2.39 11.53
N SER A 104 -1.95 -3.68 11.39
CA SER A 104 -2.29 -4.46 10.20
C SER A 104 -3.78 -4.76 10.10
N ALA A 105 -4.45 -5.07 11.21
CA ALA A 105 -5.89 -5.29 11.23
C ALA A 105 -6.65 -4.02 10.85
N LEU A 106 -6.29 -2.86 11.43
CA LEU A 106 -6.93 -1.58 11.09
C LEU A 106 -6.61 -1.16 9.65
N PHE A 107 -5.41 -1.44 9.17
CA PHE A 107 -5.06 -1.20 7.76
C PHE A 107 -5.91 -2.05 6.82
N GLY A 108 -6.14 -3.32 7.15
CA GLY A 108 -7.04 -4.18 6.38
C GLY A 108 -8.48 -3.67 6.38
N LEU A 109 -9.01 -3.32 7.55
CA LEU A 109 -10.37 -2.79 7.69
C LEU A 109 -10.56 -1.44 6.97
N TRP A 110 -9.53 -0.59 6.94
CA TRP A 110 -9.54 0.68 6.19
C TRP A 110 -9.84 0.47 4.70
N HIS A 111 -9.43 -0.68 4.15
CA HIS A 111 -9.64 -1.03 2.76
C HIS A 111 -11.05 -1.54 2.44
N ILE A 112 -11.95 -1.68 3.43
CA ILE A 112 -13.38 -1.96 3.20
C ILE A 112 -14.09 -0.73 2.63
N LEU A 113 -13.74 0.48 3.08
CA LEU A 113 -14.41 1.73 2.68
C LEU A 113 -14.34 1.99 1.16
N PRO A 114 -13.18 1.84 0.49
CA PRO A 114 -13.11 1.86 -0.96
C PRO A 114 -14.02 0.80 -1.62
N SER A 115 -14.15 -0.38 -1.03
CA SER A 115 -14.99 -1.47 -1.57
C SER A 115 -16.49 -1.17 -1.50
N LEU A 116 -16.95 -0.56 -0.40
CA LEU A 116 -18.34 -0.09 -0.26
C LEU A 116 -18.68 1.00 -1.29
N SER A 117 -17.71 1.86 -1.61
CA SER A 117 -17.83 2.92 -2.61
C SER A 117 -17.82 2.37 -4.05
N LEU A 118 -17.16 1.23 -4.27
CA LEU A 118 -17.13 0.53 -5.55
C LEU A 118 -18.40 -0.30 -5.79
N ALA A 119 -19.01 -0.83 -4.73
CA ALA A 119 -20.30 -1.52 -4.78
C ALA A 119 -21.46 -0.58 -5.18
N THR A 120 -21.39 0.70 -4.79
CA THR A 120 -22.38 1.71 -5.20
C THR A 120 -22.14 2.26 -6.61
N ALA A 121 -20.94 2.11 -7.17
CA ALA A 121 -20.53 2.71 -8.44
C ALA A 121 -20.51 1.76 -9.66
N LYS A 122 -20.71 0.44 -9.49
CA LYS A 122 -20.65 -0.52 -10.61
C LYS A 122 -21.90 -1.41 -10.74
N PRO A 123 -22.70 -1.25 -11.82
CA PRO A 123 -23.63 -2.26 -12.31
C PRO A 123 -22.97 -3.39 -13.13
N ALA A 124 -21.65 -3.58 -13.07
CA ALA A 124 -20.89 -4.33 -14.08
C ALA A 124 -19.88 -5.32 -13.49
N LEU A 125 -20.34 -6.21 -12.61
CA LEU A 125 -19.60 -7.42 -12.23
C LEU A 125 -20.43 -8.64 -12.67
N ASP A 126 -19.77 -9.69 -13.12
CA ASP A 126 -20.36 -10.92 -13.66
C ASP A 126 -21.67 -11.33 -12.92
N PRO A 127 -22.79 -11.53 -13.65
CA PRO A 127 -24.11 -11.73 -13.03
C PRO A 127 -24.24 -13.02 -12.19
N GLY A 128 -23.26 -13.93 -12.24
CA GLY A 128 -23.32 -15.22 -11.53
C GLY A 128 -22.88 -15.20 -10.07
N PHE A 129 -21.67 -14.68 -9.78
CA PHE A 129 -21.05 -14.80 -8.44
C PHE A 129 -20.86 -13.45 -7.76
N SER A 130 -20.23 -12.49 -8.44
CA SER A 130 -19.99 -11.13 -7.95
C SER A 130 -21.21 -10.22 -7.93
N GLY A 131 -22.31 -10.63 -8.58
CA GLY A 131 -23.63 -9.97 -8.45
C GLY A 131 -24.39 -10.35 -7.17
N THR A 132 -23.90 -11.32 -6.40
CA THR A 132 -24.54 -11.77 -5.15
C THR A 132 -23.95 -11.07 -3.94
N VAL A 133 -24.76 -10.87 -2.89
CA VAL A 133 -24.29 -10.33 -1.59
C VAL A 133 -23.12 -11.16 -1.04
N LEU A 134 -23.19 -12.48 -1.18
CA LEU A 134 -22.14 -13.39 -0.74
C LEU A 134 -20.83 -13.20 -1.52
N GLY A 135 -20.91 -13.03 -2.85
CA GLY A 135 -19.74 -12.77 -3.69
C GLY A 135 -19.04 -11.46 -3.33
N THR A 136 -19.80 -10.37 -3.13
CA THR A 136 -19.24 -9.09 -2.68
C THR A 136 -18.56 -9.21 -1.32
N VAL A 137 -19.20 -9.87 -0.35
CA VAL A 137 -18.62 -10.09 0.98
C VAL A 137 -17.32 -10.90 0.91
N LEU A 138 -17.25 -11.92 0.05
CA LEU A 138 -16.05 -12.73 -0.10
C LEU A 138 -14.90 -11.96 -0.75
N VAL A 139 -15.18 -11.13 -1.77
CA VAL A 139 -14.19 -10.25 -2.39
C VAL A 139 -13.65 -9.24 -1.37
N ASP A 140 -14.54 -8.61 -0.60
CA ASP A 140 -14.15 -7.64 0.42
C ASP A 140 -13.33 -8.30 1.53
N ALA A 141 -13.76 -9.46 2.02
CA ALA A 141 -13.01 -10.23 3.00
C ALA A 141 -11.62 -10.62 2.48
N GLY A 142 -11.53 -11.04 1.22
CA GLY A 142 -10.26 -11.33 0.54
C GLY A 142 -9.33 -10.11 0.49
N ALA A 143 -9.87 -8.94 0.10
CA ALA A 143 -9.13 -7.68 0.06
C ALA A 143 -8.63 -7.27 1.46
N VAL A 144 -9.47 -7.38 2.49
CA VAL A 144 -9.13 -7.08 3.88
C VAL A 144 -8.01 -7.99 4.38
N LEU A 145 -8.11 -9.30 4.13
CA LEU A 145 -7.10 -10.26 4.56
C LEU A 145 -5.77 -10.03 3.84
N PHE A 146 -5.81 -9.79 2.53
CA PHE A 146 -4.61 -9.49 1.74
C PHE A 146 -3.92 -8.20 2.20
N THR A 147 -4.70 -7.13 2.41
CA THR A 147 -4.17 -5.84 2.87
C THR A 147 -3.69 -5.92 4.32
N ALA A 148 -4.36 -6.68 5.20
CA ALA A 148 -3.86 -6.95 6.55
C ALA A 148 -2.53 -7.73 6.53
N ALA A 149 -2.40 -8.76 5.70
CA ALA A 149 -1.13 -9.48 5.53
C ALA A 149 -0.01 -8.57 5.00
N SER A 150 -0.33 -7.68 4.06
CA SER A 150 0.59 -6.63 3.58
C SER A 150 0.95 -5.65 4.69
N GLY A 151 0.01 -5.29 5.56
CA GLY A 151 0.24 -4.50 6.76
C GLY A 151 1.30 -5.12 7.68
N CYS A 152 1.28 -6.45 7.86
CA CYS A 152 2.27 -7.16 8.65
C CYS A 152 3.67 -7.02 8.02
N LEU A 153 3.77 -7.16 6.70
CA LEU A 153 5.01 -6.95 5.95
C LEU A 153 5.53 -5.52 6.12
N PHE A 154 4.68 -4.50 5.97
CA PHE A 154 5.07 -3.10 6.16
C PHE A 154 5.53 -2.81 7.59
N CYS A 155 4.86 -3.38 8.59
CA CYS A 155 5.28 -3.28 9.99
C CYS A 155 6.66 -3.92 10.22
N GLU A 156 6.92 -5.09 9.62
CA GLU A 156 8.21 -5.75 9.73
C GLU A 156 9.33 -4.96 9.03
N LEU A 157 9.06 -4.38 7.85
CA LEU A 157 9.99 -3.48 7.17
C LEU A 157 10.29 -2.25 8.02
N ARG A 158 9.26 -1.64 8.62
CA ARG A 158 9.41 -0.53 9.56
C ARG A 158 10.28 -0.93 10.75
N ARG A 159 10.09 -2.13 11.32
CA ARG A 159 10.85 -2.63 12.48
C ARG A 159 12.31 -2.91 12.14
N ARG A 160 12.59 -3.58 11.02
CA ARG A 160 13.96 -3.93 10.58
C ARG A 160 14.78 -2.73 10.14
N SER A 161 14.15 -1.81 9.40
CA SER A 161 14.80 -0.58 8.96
C SER A 161 14.80 0.50 10.04
N ASP A 162 13.93 0.39 11.05
CA ASP A 162 13.65 1.41 12.06
C ASP A 162 13.47 2.80 11.39
N SER A 163 12.79 2.78 10.23
CA SER A 163 12.51 3.92 9.38
C SER A 163 11.19 3.74 8.63
N LEU A 164 10.44 4.83 8.49
CA LEU A 164 9.20 4.85 7.73
C LEU A 164 9.44 4.90 6.21
N LEU A 165 10.65 5.29 5.79
CA LEU A 165 11.00 5.36 4.36
C LEU A 165 11.01 3.99 3.68
N ALA A 166 11.33 2.92 4.42
CA ALA A 166 11.34 1.57 3.87
C ALA A 166 9.95 1.08 3.43
N PRO A 167 8.90 1.09 4.30
CA PRO A 167 7.56 0.75 3.86
C PRO A 167 6.99 1.78 2.87
N MET A 168 7.31 3.08 3.00
CA MET A 168 6.93 4.09 1.98
C MET A 168 7.47 3.77 0.59
N GLY A 169 8.73 3.35 0.48
CA GLY A 169 9.33 2.98 -0.79
C GLY A 169 8.67 1.76 -1.42
N LEU A 170 8.41 0.71 -0.63
CA LEU A 170 7.68 -0.46 -1.12
C LEU A 170 6.26 -0.09 -1.56
N HIS A 171 5.54 0.65 -0.72
CA HIS A 171 4.16 1.03 -0.98
C HIS A 171 4.01 1.94 -2.20
N TRP A 172 4.93 2.91 -2.37
CA TRP A 172 5.00 3.70 -3.58
C TRP A 172 5.30 2.82 -4.79
N ALA A 173 6.29 1.94 -4.72
CA ALA A 173 6.69 1.09 -5.84
C ALA A 173 5.52 0.22 -6.34
N THR A 174 4.79 -0.43 -5.42
CA THR A 174 3.67 -1.30 -5.78
C THR A 174 2.50 -0.55 -6.43
N ASN A 175 2.26 0.71 -6.06
CA ASN A 175 1.20 1.51 -6.67
C ASN A 175 1.65 2.19 -7.96
N ALA A 176 2.77 2.91 -7.90
CA ALA A 176 3.24 3.77 -8.97
C ALA A 176 3.74 2.98 -10.18
N LEU A 177 4.46 1.87 -9.97
CA LEU A 177 4.97 1.06 -11.08
C LEU A 177 3.84 0.32 -11.80
N GLY A 178 2.72 0.05 -11.13
CA GLY A 178 1.50 -0.44 -11.77
C GLY A 178 0.96 0.53 -12.83
N TYR A 179 0.87 1.83 -12.51
CA TYR A 179 0.48 2.86 -13.49
C TYR A 179 1.46 2.96 -14.65
N ILE A 180 2.76 2.89 -14.38
CA ILE A 180 3.79 2.94 -15.43
C ILE A 180 3.67 1.72 -16.36
N CYS A 181 3.56 0.51 -15.82
CA CYS A 181 3.46 -0.70 -16.62
C CYS A 181 2.16 -0.72 -17.45
N GLY A 182 1.02 -0.36 -16.86
CA GLY A 182 -0.23 -0.24 -17.59
C GLY A 182 -0.18 0.80 -18.71
N PHE A 183 0.55 1.90 -18.52
CA PHE A 183 0.75 2.90 -19.56
C PHE A 183 1.70 2.45 -20.68
N LEU A 184 2.76 1.71 -20.36
CA LEU A 184 3.76 1.25 -21.32
C LEU A 184 3.32 0.02 -22.14
N LEU A 185 2.45 -0.82 -21.58
CA LEU A 185 2.01 -2.10 -22.17
C LEU A 185 0.65 -2.01 -22.88
N ARG A 186 0.09 -0.80 -23.01
CA ARG A 186 -1.18 -0.52 -23.69
C ARG A 186 -1.10 -0.75 -25.21
#